data_AF-A0A350AIP5-F1
#
_entry.id   AF-A0A350AIP5-F1
#
_cell.length_a   1.000
_cell.length_b   1.000
_cell.length_c   1.000
_cell.angle_alpha   90.00
_cell.angle_beta   90.00
_cell.angle_gamma   90.00
#
_symmetry.space_group_name_H-M   'P 1'
#
loop_
_entity.id
_entity.type
_entity.pdbx_description
1 polymer ?
#
loop_
_entity_poly.entity_id
_entity_poly.type
_entity_poly.pdbx_seq_one_letter_code
_entity_poly.pdbx_strand_id
1 'polypeptide(L)'
;MRSSKSRSRSKANRNNSNQGRNLGNIINRVFDSSGPEGKVRGTPQQIIDKYNQLARDAALSHDRVAAENFQQHAEHYLRMLAEAQKEADRHREEQDRINRDRQAERDRDRERDRERAARQERESGGAPQDRENGSQQQGG
;
A
#
# COMPACT_ATOMS: atom_id res chain seq x y z
N MET A 1 17.59 59.67 -3.05
CA MET A 1 17.73 58.61 -2.03
C MET A 1 17.55 57.27 -2.71
N ARG A 2 18.57 56.40 -2.71
CA ARG A 2 18.58 55.11 -3.44
C ARG A 2 18.14 53.99 -2.49
N SER A 3 17.18 53.16 -2.90
CA SER A 3 16.63 52.09 -2.07
C SER A 3 17.65 50.95 -1.88
N SER A 4 18.04 50.69 -0.64
CA SER A 4 18.76 49.48 -0.24
C SER A 4 17.74 48.38 0.03
N LYS A 5 17.21 47.79 -1.06
CA LYS A 5 16.35 46.60 -0.99
C LYS A 5 17.15 45.48 -0.32
N SER A 6 16.75 45.13 0.90
CA SER A 6 17.27 44.00 1.67
C SER A 6 17.38 42.77 0.79
N ARG A 7 18.61 42.36 0.49
CA ARG A 7 18.92 41.05 -0.08
C ARG A 7 18.46 40.02 0.95
N SER A 8 17.24 39.50 0.78
CA SER A 8 16.80 38.30 1.50
C SER A 8 17.75 37.19 1.10
N ARG A 9 18.72 36.93 1.97
CA ARG A 9 19.57 35.75 1.87
C ARG A 9 18.63 34.56 1.97
N SER A 10 18.35 33.94 0.82
CA SER A 10 17.82 32.59 0.73
C SER A 10 18.75 31.65 1.48
N LYS A 11 18.56 31.54 2.79
CA LYS A 11 19.07 30.43 3.58
C LYS A 11 18.09 29.29 3.32
N ALA A 12 18.37 28.58 2.24
CA ALA A 12 17.72 27.33 1.88
C ALA A 12 18.01 26.30 2.99
N ASN A 13 17.26 26.40 4.09
CA ASN A 13 17.17 25.35 5.11
C ASN A 13 16.22 24.24 4.59
N ARG A 14 16.49 23.75 3.37
CA ARG A 14 15.74 22.67 2.70
C ARG A 14 16.27 21.28 3.06
N ASN A 15 16.93 21.11 4.20
CA ASN A 15 17.36 19.80 4.67
C ASN A 15 16.39 19.12 5.64
N ASN A 16 15.23 19.73 5.93
CA ASN A 16 14.24 19.16 6.86
C ASN A 16 12.85 18.94 6.24
N SER A 17 12.76 18.80 4.91
CA SER A 17 11.49 18.61 4.20
C SER A 17 11.30 17.21 3.60
N ASN A 18 12.21 16.27 3.90
CA ASN A 18 12.15 14.91 3.34
C ASN A 18 11.69 13.83 4.34
N GLN A 19 11.47 14.20 5.61
CA GLN A 19 11.03 13.28 6.67
C GLN A 19 9.51 13.00 6.67
N GLY A 20 8.71 13.71 5.84
CA GLY A 20 7.25 13.67 6.01
C GLY A 20 6.40 13.49 4.75
N ARG A 21 6.96 13.22 3.57
CA ARG A 21 6.14 13.21 2.33
C ARG A 21 6.26 12.03 1.39
N ASN A 22 7.26 11.16 1.56
CA ASN A 22 7.48 10.02 0.65
C ASN A 22 7.64 8.72 1.45
N LEU A 23 6.62 8.33 2.22
CA LEU A 23 6.56 7.02 2.90
C LEU A 23 6.23 5.86 1.96
N GLY A 24 5.72 6.15 0.76
CA GLY A 24 5.12 5.15 -0.14
C GLY A 24 6.03 4.02 -0.64
N ASN A 25 7.33 4.01 -0.32
CA ASN A 25 8.19 2.83 -0.52
C ASN A 25 9.52 2.92 0.25
N ILE A 26 9.45 3.05 1.58
CA ILE A 26 10.66 3.20 2.42
C ILE A 26 11.59 1.97 2.38
N ILE A 27 11.03 0.76 2.25
CA ILE A 27 11.78 -0.52 2.28
C ILE A 27 12.96 -0.52 1.28
N ASN A 28 12.73 -0.02 0.06
CA ASN A 28 13.72 -0.04 -1.02
C ASN A 28 14.36 1.34 -1.27
N ARG A 29 14.08 2.32 -0.42
CA ARG A 29 14.59 3.68 -0.60
C ARG A 29 16.02 3.78 -0.09
N VAL A 30 16.89 4.40 -0.88
CA VAL A 30 18.26 4.71 -0.43
C VAL A 30 18.23 5.97 0.43
N PHE A 31 18.74 5.87 1.65
CA PHE A 31 18.92 6.99 2.58
C PHE A 31 20.40 7.36 2.66
N ASP A 32 20.65 8.61 3.03
CA ASP A 32 21.96 9.13 3.40
C ASP A 32 21.90 9.45 4.90
N SER A 33 22.37 8.52 5.73
CA SER A 33 22.41 8.68 7.18
C SER A 33 23.70 9.40 7.57
N SER A 34 23.58 10.50 8.31
CA SER A 34 24.74 11.25 8.80
C SER A 34 25.02 10.87 10.24
N GLY A 35 25.88 9.86 10.45
CA GLY A 35 26.33 9.43 11.78
C GLY A 35 27.66 10.11 12.19
N PRO A 36 28.12 9.90 13.44
CA PRO A 36 29.31 10.55 13.98
C PRO A 36 30.62 10.13 13.27
N GLU A 37 30.69 8.90 12.73
CA GLU A 37 31.80 8.40 11.91
C GLU A 37 31.67 8.72 10.40
N GLY A 38 30.66 9.50 10.01
CA GLY A 38 30.43 9.92 8.62
C GLY A 38 29.14 9.41 8.00
N LYS A 39 29.03 9.54 6.68
CA LYS A 39 27.79 9.24 5.94
C LYS A 39 27.66 7.75 5.65
N VAL A 40 26.60 7.14 6.18
CA VAL A 40 26.18 5.78 5.86
C VAL A 40 25.05 5.87 4.83
N ARG A 41 25.36 5.47 3.59
CA ARG A 41 24.39 5.44 2.49
C ARG A 41 23.96 4.00 2.19
N GLY A 42 22.65 3.76 2.08
CA GLY A 42 22.12 2.44 1.77
C GLY A 42 20.60 2.36 1.90
N THR A 43 20.04 1.17 1.69
CA THR A 43 18.65 0.88 2.09
C THR A 43 18.55 0.82 3.62
N PRO A 44 17.37 0.98 4.23
CA PRO A 44 17.24 0.96 5.69
C PRO A 44 17.90 -0.27 6.32
N GLN A 45 17.74 -1.44 5.72
CA GLN A 45 18.38 -2.67 6.17
C GLN A 45 19.92 -2.57 6.20
N GLN A 46 20.52 -2.10 5.11
CA GLN A 46 21.98 -1.94 5.02
C GLN A 46 22.50 -0.94 6.05
N ILE A 47 21.73 0.13 6.31
CA ILE A 47 22.08 1.15 7.30
C ILE A 47 22.02 0.58 8.72
N ILE A 48 20.99 -0.21 9.04
CA ILE A 48 20.85 -0.92 10.32
C ILE A 48 22.06 -1.83 10.54
N ASP A 49 22.41 -2.66 9.56
CA ASP A 49 23.52 -3.62 9.68
C ASP A 49 24.85 -2.89 9.92
N LYS A 50 25.08 -1.77 9.23
CA LYS A 50 26.29 -0.96 9.40
C LYS A 50 26.35 -0.30 10.78
N TYR A 51 25.26 0.28 11.28
CA TYR A 51 25.26 0.89 12.61
C TYR A 51 25.35 -0.13 13.74
N ASN A 52 24.76 -1.31 13.60
CA ASN A 52 24.96 -2.41 14.55
C ASN A 52 26.42 -2.85 14.61
N GLN A 53 27.11 -2.88 13.46
CA GLN A 53 28.53 -3.18 13.43
C GLN A 53 29.36 -2.10 14.15
N LEU A 54 29.14 -0.83 13.80
CA LEU A 54 29.83 0.30 14.44
C LEU A 54 29.58 0.36 15.96
N ALA A 55 28.35 0.05 16.40
CA ALA A 55 28.01 -0.01 17.81
C ALA A 55 28.77 -1.12 18.55
N ARG A 56 28.93 -2.30 17.93
CA ARG A 56 29.73 -3.39 18.51
C ARG A 56 31.20 -3.02 18.59
N ASP A 57 31.75 -2.41 17.54
CA ASP A 57 33.15 -2.00 17.51
C ASP A 57 33.43 -0.92 18.57
N ALA A 58 32.55 0.07 18.70
CA ALA A 58 32.64 1.10 19.74
C ALA A 58 32.50 0.53 21.17
N ALA A 59 31.65 -0.48 21.36
CA ALA A 59 31.51 -1.15 22.64
C ALA A 59 32.79 -1.91 23.03
N LEU A 60 33.46 -2.56 22.06
CA LEU A 60 34.73 -3.27 22.27
C LEU A 60 35.90 -2.31 22.52
N SER A 61 35.87 -1.09 21.96
CA SER A 61 36.87 -0.04 22.24
C SER A 61 36.56 0.78 23.50
N HIS A 62 35.54 0.40 24.28
CA HIS A 62 35.06 1.11 25.46
C HIS A 62 34.57 2.56 25.22
N ASP A 63 34.22 2.92 23.98
CA ASP A 63 33.57 4.19 23.67
C ASP A 63 32.04 4.05 23.80
N ARG A 64 31.56 4.21 25.03
CA ARG A 64 30.13 4.07 25.35
C ARG A 64 29.25 5.12 24.68
N VAL A 65 29.75 6.35 24.54
CA VAL A 65 28.98 7.45 23.94
C VAL A 65 28.77 7.19 22.45
N ALA A 66 29.81 6.75 21.75
CA ALA A 66 29.69 6.35 20.35
C ALA A 66 28.78 5.12 20.20
N ALA A 67 28.92 4.12 21.06
CA ALA A 67 28.09 2.90 21.02
C ALA A 67 26.58 3.24 21.15
N GLU A 68 26.19 4.06 22.13
CA GLU A 68 24.79 4.50 22.28
C GLU A 68 24.32 5.32 21.08
N ASN A 69 25.17 6.20 20.56
CA ASN A 69 24.84 7.00 19.39
C ASN A 69 24.55 6.11 18.17
N PHE A 70 25.40 5.12 17.90
CA PHE A 70 25.19 4.17 16.81
C PHE A 70 23.95 3.30 17.01
N GLN A 71 23.68 2.87 18.24
CA GLN A 71 22.45 2.12 18.56
C GLN A 71 21.20 2.93 18.26
N GLN A 72 21.15 4.22 18.64
CA GLN A 72 20.03 5.09 18.31
C GLN A 72 19.80 5.20 16.80
N HIS A 73 20.88 5.26 16.01
CA HIS A 73 20.76 5.28 14.57
C HIS A 73 20.21 3.95 14.03
N ALA A 74 20.71 2.82 14.51
CA ALA A 74 20.19 1.50 14.13
C ALA A 74 18.68 1.38 14.47
N GLU A 75 18.28 1.78 15.68
CA GLU A 75 16.89 1.77 16.14
C GLU A 75 15.98 2.67 15.29
N HIS A 76 16.47 3.84 14.86
CA HIS A 76 15.70 4.75 14.02
C HIS A 76 15.33 4.09 12.68
N TYR A 77 16.30 3.50 11.98
CA TYR A 77 16.05 2.83 10.71
C TYR A 77 15.26 1.53 10.90
N LEU A 78 15.43 0.84 12.02
CA LEU A 78 14.63 -0.34 12.35
C LEU A 78 13.15 0.02 12.52
N ARG A 79 12.83 1.06 13.29
CA ARG A 79 11.44 1.53 13.47
C ARG A 79 10.84 1.95 12.14
N MET A 80 11.58 2.72 11.35
CA MET A 80 11.14 3.17 10.04
C MET A 80 10.89 2.01 9.07
N LEU A 81 11.76 0.99 9.07
CA LEU A 81 11.59 -0.21 8.25
C LEU A 81 10.38 -1.04 8.68
N ALA A 82 10.18 -1.21 9.99
CA ALA A 82 9.03 -1.94 10.54
C ALA A 82 7.70 -1.25 10.21
N GLU A 83 7.65 0.09 10.31
CA GLU A 83 6.48 0.88 9.89
C GLU A 83 6.20 0.70 8.40
N ALA A 84 7.24 0.74 7.56
CA ALA A 84 7.11 0.56 6.12
C ALA A 84 6.64 -0.85 5.73
N GLN A 85 7.13 -1.89 6.40
CA GLN A 85 6.67 -3.26 6.20
C GLN A 85 5.19 -3.40 6.56
N LYS A 86 4.80 -2.89 7.73
CA LYS A 86 3.41 -2.91 8.17
C LYS A 86 2.47 -2.15 7.23
N GLU A 87 2.92 -1.01 6.69
CA GLU A 87 2.13 -0.25 5.71
C GLU A 87 2.03 -0.97 4.37
N ALA A 88 3.11 -1.60 3.90
CA ALA A 88 3.08 -2.43 2.70
C ALA A 88 2.11 -3.62 2.85
N ASP A 89 2.11 -4.28 4.01
CA ASP A 89 1.19 -5.38 4.31
C ASP A 89 -0.27 -4.89 4.33
N ARG A 90 -0.55 -3.76 4.99
CA ARG A 90 -1.89 -3.15 5.01
C ARG A 90 -2.38 -2.80 3.61
N HIS A 91 -1.53 -2.19 2.79
CA HIS A 91 -1.89 -1.81 1.44
C HIS A 91 -2.15 -3.04 0.55
N ARG A 92 -1.40 -4.13 0.77
CA ARG A 92 -1.64 -5.40 0.10
C ARG A 92 -2.98 -6.02 0.51
N GLU A 93 -3.28 -6.06 1.80
CA GLU A 93 -4.57 -6.55 2.31
C GLU A 93 -5.75 -5.73 1.79
N GLU A 94 -5.60 -4.40 1.73
CA GLU A 94 -6.64 -3.50 1.21
C GLU A 94 -6.88 -3.74 -0.28
N GLN A 95 -5.82 -3.89 -1.09
CA GLN A 95 -5.96 -4.27 -2.50
C GLN A 95 -6.64 -5.61 -2.67
N ASP A 96 -6.28 -6.62 -1.88
CA ASP A 96 -6.89 -7.94 -1.96
C ASP A 96 -8.39 -7.90 -1.59
N ARG A 97 -8.77 -7.08 -0.60
CA ARG A 97 -10.19 -6.84 -0.26
C ARG A 97 -10.94 -6.16 -1.39
N ILE A 98 -10.41 -5.06 -1.93
CA ILE A 98 -11.04 -4.34 -3.06
C ILE A 98 -11.21 -5.26 -4.27
N ASN A 99 -10.20 -6.07 -4.58
CA ASN A 99 -10.26 -7.02 -5.69
C ASN A 99 -11.32 -8.09 -5.46
N ARG A 100 -11.42 -8.63 -4.24
CA ARG A 100 -12.44 -9.61 -3.86
C ARG A 100 -13.85 -9.02 -3.92
N ASP A 101 -14.04 -7.81 -3.41
CA ASP A 101 -15.35 -7.15 -3.41
C ASP A 101 -15.81 -6.84 -4.83
N ARG A 102 -14.92 -6.32 -5.69
CA ARG A 102 -15.22 -6.12 -7.12
C ARG A 102 -15.55 -7.43 -7.83
N GLN A 103 -14.92 -8.53 -7.44
CA GLN A 103 -15.24 -9.84 -8.01
C GLN A 103 -16.63 -10.33 -7.56
N ALA A 104 -16.92 -10.23 -6.26
CA ALA A 104 -18.23 -10.61 -5.71
C ALA A 104 -19.38 -9.73 -6.25
N GLU A 105 -19.13 -8.45 -6.53
CA GLU A 105 -20.11 -7.57 -7.17
C GLU A 105 -20.42 -8.02 -8.60
N ARG A 106 -19.38 -8.29 -9.40
CA ARG A 106 -19.56 -8.80 -10.77
C ARG A 106 -20.29 -10.13 -10.83
N ASP A 107 -20.02 -11.03 -9.88
CA ASP A 107 -20.69 -12.32 -9.85
C ASP A 107 -22.17 -12.19 -9.43
N ARG A 108 -22.50 -11.29 -8.49
CA ARG A 108 -23.89 -10.96 -8.14
C ARG A 108 -24.65 -10.32 -9.29
N ASP A 109 -24.00 -9.46 -10.06
CA ASP A 109 -24.62 -8.82 -11.23
C ASP A 109 -24.95 -9.85 -12.32
N ARG A 110 -24.00 -10.75 -12.62
CA ARG A 110 -24.23 -11.89 -13.54
C ARG A 110 -25.34 -12.81 -13.08
N GLU A 111 -25.45 -13.08 -11.78
CA GLU A 111 -26.53 -13.90 -11.22
C GLU A 111 -27.89 -13.22 -11.41
N ARG A 112 -27.96 -11.91 -11.14
CA ARG A 112 -29.17 -11.11 -11.32
C ARG A 112 -29.61 -11.06 -12.79
N ASP A 113 -28.66 -10.96 -13.72
CA ASP A 113 -28.94 -11.00 -15.16
C ASP A 113 -29.44 -12.37 -15.61
N ARG A 114 -28.85 -13.46 -15.11
CA ARG A 114 -29.34 -14.82 -15.37
C ARG A 114 -30.75 -15.03 -14.83
N GLU A 115 -31.05 -14.53 -13.64
CA GLU A 115 -32.38 -14.61 -13.05
C GLU A 115 -33.40 -13.83 -13.89
N ARG A 116 -33.06 -12.61 -14.33
CA ARG A 116 -33.91 -11.80 -15.23
C ARG A 116 -34.17 -12.53 -16.54
N ALA A 117 -33.13 -13.09 -17.16
CA ALA A 117 -33.26 -13.85 -18.41
C ALA A 117 -34.16 -15.09 -18.24
N ALA A 118 -33.97 -15.87 -17.17
CA ALA A 118 -34.79 -17.04 -16.87
C ALA A 118 -36.26 -16.68 -16.59
N ARG A 119 -36.50 -15.53 -15.95
CA ARG A 119 -37.87 -15.05 -15.70
C ARG A 119 -38.55 -14.61 -17.00
N GLN A 120 -37.82 -13.94 -17.88
CA GLN A 120 -38.31 -13.50 -19.19
C GLN A 120 -38.62 -14.69 -20.11
N GLU A 121 -37.81 -15.75 -20.08
CA GLU A 121 -38.05 -17.00 -20.79
C GLU A 121 -39.32 -17.73 -20.31
N ARG A 122 -39.56 -17.76 -18.99
CA ARG A 122 -40.81 -18.32 -18.43
C ARG A 122 -42.05 -17.50 -18.81
N GLU A 123 -41.92 -16.19 -18.88
CA GLU A 123 -43.01 -15.28 -19.27
C GLU A 123 -43.32 -15.34 -20.78
N SER A 124 -42.33 -15.69 -21.61
CA SER A 124 -42.49 -15.84 -23.07
C SER A 124 -42.77 -17.27 -23.54
N GLY A 125 -42.46 -18.30 -22.73
CA GLY A 125 -42.77 -19.71 -22.99
C GLY A 125 -44.12 -20.20 -22.43
N GLY A 126 -44.88 -19.34 -21.74
CA GLY A 126 -46.17 -19.66 -21.12
C GLY A 126 -47.37 -19.52 -22.06
N ALA A 127 -47.45 -20.34 -23.10
CA ALA A 127 -48.71 -20.64 -23.78
C ALA A 127 -48.80 -22.15 -24.01
N PRO A 128 -49.57 -22.91 -23.21
CA PRO A 128 -49.91 -24.27 -23.59
C PRO A 128 -50.84 -24.18 -24.80
N GLN A 129 -50.31 -24.55 -25.98
CA GLN A 129 -51.14 -24.91 -27.12
C GLN A 129 -51.83 -26.24 -26.76
N ASP A 130 -53.02 -26.14 -26.15
CA ASP A 130 -54.01 -27.21 -26.17
C ASP A 130 -54.43 -27.45 -27.63
N ARG A 131 -53.66 -28.29 -28.31
CA ARG A 131 -53.99 -28.92 -29.59
C ARG A 131 -54.06 -30.42 -29.35
N GLU A 132 -55.17 -30.87 -28.79
CA GLU A 132 -55.61 -32.27 -28.88
C GLU A 132 -57.08 -32.23 -29.34
N ASN A 133 -57.28 -32.25 -30.66
CA ASN A 133 -57.57 -33.43 -31.47
C ASN A 133 -59.04 -33.85 -31.37
N GLY A 134 -59.74 -33.78 -32.50
CA GLY A 134 -61.18 -33.89 -32.58
C GLY A 134 -61.72 -35.33 -32.48
N SER A 135 -62.97 -35.43 -32.07
CA SER A 135 -63.87 -36.52 -32.46
C SER A 135 -65.33 -36.08 -32.32
N GLN A 136 -65.90 -35.64 -33.44
CA GLN A 136 -67.19 -36.05 -33.97
C GLN A 136 -68.21 -36.72 -33.01
N GLN A 137 -69.41 -36.12 -32.96
CA GLN A 137 -70.65 -36.73 -33.46
C GLN A 137 -71.80 -37.04 -32.46
N GLN A 138 -72.98 -36.59 -32.92
CA GLN A 138 -74.36 -37.07 -32.71
C GLN A 138 -75.20 -36.57 -31.53
N GLY A 139 -76.34 -35.97 -31.88
CA GLY A 139 -77.64 -36.33 -31.29
C GLY A 139 -78.59 -35.16 -31.04
N GLY A 140 -79.66 -35.07 -31.84
CA GLY A 140 -80.88 -34.30 -31.53
C GLY A 140 -81.36 -33.41 -32.66
#